data_AF-A0A8B8C4J2-F1
#
_entry.id   AF-A0A8B8C4J2-F1
#
_cell.length_a   1.000
_cell.length_b   1.000
_cell.length_c   1.000
_cell.angle_alpha   90.00
_cell.angle_beta   90.00
_cell.angle_gamma   90.00
#
_symmetry.space_group_name_H-M   'P 1'
#
loop_
_entity.id
_entity.type
_entity.pdbx_description
1 polymer ?
#
loop_
_entity_poly.entity_id
_entity_poly.type
_entity_poly.pdbx_seq_one_letter_code
_entity_poly.pdbx_strand_id
1 'polypeptide(L)'
;MAGFFLYVSNTTSKEDGHLCFHEIQKVNSTPSEDQRINCSVHGRYVIYYNERRSNVSYPNYYSEYAYYELCELEVYGCSNVGYYGPDCSVPCPTNCQDRRCDVNTGHCLGCVPGYQGLTCNQVCETQTYGPGCLLSCGNCTNREPCHHVNGMCLYGCNEGVQGGDCKIECPPGIYGRDCVYNCSENCNKTNRCNRFTGECEGGCKPGWTGTTCYQKQTQPPLSCDNNNLCVISIVLSVVIVLTGSVINYIYWKKKSAAQTYQKRHAEESFTESVKQRQTNNPVVTCEHYTELQEVGKPNTYEDLHAYST
;
A
#
# COMPACT_ATOMS: atom_id res chain seq x y z
N MET A 1 28.63 -2.44 65.56
CA MET A 1 28.70 -3.36 64.40
C MET A 1 28.94 -2.54 63.15
N ALA A 2 29.55 -3.09 62.09
CA ALA A 2 29.96 -2.30 60.91
C ALA A 2 28.81 -1.92 59.94
N GLY A 3 27.59 -1.68 60.45
CA GLY A 3 26.37 -1.59 59.64
C GLY A 3 25.88 -2.94 59.13
N PHE A 4 24.87 -2.93 58.26
CA PHE A 4 24.39 -4.09 57.52
C PHE A 4 23.58 -3.67 56.28
N PHE A 5 23.34 -4.61 55.38
CA PHE A 5 22.47 -4.49 54.22
C PHE A 5 21.32 -5.50 54.33
N LEU A 6 20.11 -5.08 53.98
CA LEU A 6 18.97 -5.97 53.80
C LEU A 6 18.64 -6.03 52.30
N TYR A 7 18.76 -7.21 51.70
CA TYR A 7 18.33 -7.47 50.34
C TYR A 7 17.06 -8.34 50.34
N VAL A 8 16.23 -8.18 49.30
CA VAL A 8 15.13 -9.10 49.01
C VAL A 8 15.32 -9.64 47.60
N SER A 9 15.37 -10.97 47.46
CA SER A 9 15.71 -11.66 46.21
C SER A 9 14.74 -12.80 45.90
N ASN A 10 14.58 -13.13 44.62
CA ASN A 10 13.90 -14.35 44.19
C ASN A 10 14.82 -15.58 44.22
N THR A 11 16.14 -15.38 44.31
CA THR A 11 17.17 -16.42 44.38
C THR A 11 17.85 -16.40 45.75
N THR A 12 18.70 -17.39 46.04
CA THR A 12 19.57 -17.39 47.23
C THR A 12 20.80 -16.48 47.09
N SER A 13 20.86 -15.65 46.05
CA SER A 13 21.95 -14.72 45.73
C SER A 13 21.51 -13.29 46.06
N LYS A 14 22.43 -12.49 46.61
CA LYS A 14 22.21 -11.07 46.92
C LYS A 14 22.46 -10.18 45.69
N GLU A 15 23.28 -10.66 44.76
CA GLU A 15 23.62 -10.02 43.49
C GLU A 15 22.39 -9.85 42.60
N ASP A 16 21.42 -10.78 42.71
CA ASP A 16 20.13 -10.73 42.02
C ASP A 16 19.06 -9.96 42.82
N GLY A 17 19.40 -9.46 44.02
CA GLY A 17 18.46 -8.94 45.01
C GLY A 17 18.28 -7.42 44.97
N HIS A 18 17.07 -6.97 45.29
CA HIS A 18 16.80 -5.55 45.53
C HIS A 18 17.33 -5.13 46.91
N LEU A 19 18.12 -4.06 46.97
CA LEU A 19 18.62 -3.48 48.22
C LEU A 19 17.51 -2.69 48.91
N CYS A 20 16.89 -3.28 49.93
CA CYS A 20 15.83 -2.66 50.73
C CYS A 20 16.35 -1.66 51.76
N PHE A 21 17.50 -1.93 52.38
CA PHE A 21 18.03 -1.11 53.47
C PHE A 21 19.55 -1.23 53.61
N HIS A 22 20.19 -0.15 54.06
CA HIS A 22 21.62 -0.10 54.38
C HIS A 22 21.80 0.74 55.65
N GLU A 23 22.16 0.08 56.75
CA GLU A 23 22.48 0.72 58.03
C GLU A 23 23.87 1.36 57.96
N ILE A 24 23.91 2.68 57.85
CA ILE A 24 25.15 3.47 57.83
C ILE A 24 25.35 4.08 59.22
N GLN A 25 26.32 3.55 59.97
CA GLN A 25 26.70 4.08 61.28
C GLN A 25 27.13 5.56 61.17
N LYS A 26 26.35 6.47 61.76
CA LYS A 26 26.62 7.92 61.78
C LYS A 26 27.32 8.42 63.05
N VAL A 27 27.42 7.58 64.08
CA VAL A 27 27.97 7.87 65.40
C VAL A 27 28.69 6.61 65.92
N ASN A 28 29.61 6.75 66.88
CA ASN A 28 30.26 5.62 67.58
C ASN A 28 29.30 4.88 68.53
N SER A 29 28.14 4.42 68.05
CA SER A 29 27.13 3.67 68.81
C SER A 29 26.81 2.34 68.13
N THR A 30 26.05 1.47 68.79
CA THR A 30 25.35 0.36 68.10
C THR A 30 24.24 0.91 67.18
N PRO A 31 23.77 0.13 66.19
CA PRO A 31 22.45 0.32 65.58
C PRO A 31 21.33 0.18 66.62
N SER A 32 20.10 0.56 66.27
CA SER A 32 18.93 0.28 67.10
C SER A 32 18.68 -1.22 67.24
N GLU A 33 18.16 -1.64 68.40
CA GLU A 33 17.80 -3.04 68.68
C GLU A 33 16.46 -3.45 68.03
N ASP A 34 15.46 -2.55 67.97
CA ASP A 34 14.29 -2.65 67.07
C ASP A 34 14.58 -1.85 65.78
N GLN A 35 14.36 -2.45 64.61
CA GLN A 35 14.62 -1.90 63.29
C GLN A 35 13.44 -2.20 62.34
N ARG A 36 12.59 -1.20 62.11
CA ARG A 36 11.38 -1.33 61.26
C ARG A 36 11.67 -0.85 59.84
N ILE A 37 11.93 -1.80 58.95
CA ILE A 37 12.34 -1.55 57.56
C ILE A 37 11.14 -1.70 56.62
N ASN A 38 10.67 -0.58 56.05
CA ASN A 38 9.61 -0.58 55.04
C ASN A 38 10.22 -0.82 53.64
N CYS A 39 9.93 -1.98 53.03
CA CYS A 39 10.36 -2.28 51.66
C CYS A 39 9.28 -3.07 50.88
N SER A 40 8.64 -2.42 49.91
CA SER A 40 7.55 -2.99 49.11
C SER A 40 8.07 -3.62 47.80
N VAL A 41 8.66 -4.81 47.88
CA VAL A 41 9.18 -5.56 46.72
C VAL A 41 8.81 -7.05 46.77
N HIS A 42 8.72 -7.70 45.61
CA HIS A 42 8.52 -9.15 45.53
C HIS A 42 9.86 -9.89 45.66
N GLY A 43 9.95 -10.81 46.63
CA GLY A 43 11.03 -11.79 46.72
C GLY A 43 10.58 -13.09 47.39
N ARG A 44 11.48 -14.07 47.39
CA ARG A 44 11.35 -15.35 48.11
C ARG A 44 12.30 -15.43 49.32
N TYR A 45 13.40 -14.69 49.29
CA TYR A 45 14.43 -14.70 50.32
C TYR A 45 14.69 -13.26 50.78
N VAL A 46 14.67 -13.06 52.10
CA VAL A 46 15.25 -11.88 52.75
C VAL A 46 16.70 -12.26 53.10
N ILE A 47 17.66 -11.49 52.61
CA ILE A 47 19.10 -11.76 52.76
C ILE A 47 19.73 -10.61 53.55
N TYR A 48 20.13 -10.91 54.78
CA TYR A 48 20.91 -10.01 55.62
C TYR A 48 22.40 -10.17 55.29
N TYR A 49 23.11 -9.06 55.07
CA TYR A 49 24.52 -9.09 54.65
C TYR A 49 25.35 -8.03 55.38
N ASN A 50 26.57 -8.39 55.77
CA ASN A 50 27.62 -7.52 56.29
C ASN A 50 28.92 -7.90 55.59
N GLU A 51 29.68 -6.90 55.14
CA GLU A 51 30.92 -7.14 54.39
C GLU A 51 32.13 -6.61 55.16
N ARG A 52 33.12 -7.49 55.35
CA ARG A 52 34.41 -7.13 55.92
C ARG A 52 35.53 -7.48 54.95
N ARG A 53 36.03 -6.47 54.24
CA ARG A 53 37.03 -6.63 53.19
C ARG A 53 38.43 -6.81 53.79
N SER A 54 39.18 -7.76 53.27
CA SER A 54 40.64 -7.78 53.46
C SER A 54 41.26 -6.49 52.95
N ASN A 55 42.30 -6.01 53.62
CA ASN A 55 43.06 -4.79 53.30
C ASN A 55 42.29 -3.46 53.49
N VAL A 56 41.13 -3.45 54.15
CA VAL A 56 40.47 -2.23 54.64
C VAL A 56 40.75 -2.07 56.12
N SER A 57 41.25 -0.89 56.52
CA SER A 57 41.38 -0.53 57.94
C SER A 57 40.02 -0.06 58.46
N TYR A 58 39.49 -0.75 59.46
CA TYR A 58 38.22 -0.44 60.10
C TYR A 58 38.46 0.20 61.49
N PRO A 59 37.54 1.06 61.99
CA PRO A 59 37.67 1.62 63.34
C PRO A 59 37.74 0.56 64.43
N ASN A 60 38.57 0.79 65.45
CA ASN A 60 38.85 -0.16 66.54
C ASN A 60 37.62 -0.57 67.37
N TYR A 61 36.49 0.13 67.24
CA TYR A 61 35.21 -0.20 67.87
C TYR A 61 34.33 -1.15 67.02
N TYR A 62 34.82 -1.65 65.88
CA TYR A 62 34.21 -2.74 65.13
C TYR A 62 34.90 -4.08 65.47
N SER A 63 34.08 -5.12 65.66
CA SER A 63 34.54 -6.52 65.72
C SER A 63 35.56 -6.84 64.63
N GLU A 64 36.62 -7.57 64.96
CA GLU A 64 37.62 -8.06 64.01
C GLU A 64 37.02 -9.00 62.96
N TYR A 65 36.02 -9.80 63.35
CA TYR A 65 35.34 -10.76 62.50
C TYR A 65 33.96 -10.25 62.03
N ALA A 66 33.51 -10.74 60.86
CA ALA A 66 32.13 -10.61 60.44
C ALA A 66 31.29 -11.74 61.04
N TYR A 67 30.38 -11.40 61.95
CA TYR A 67 29.38 -12.31 62.51
C TYR A 67 28.02 -11.61 62.57
N TYR A 68 26.95 -12.41 62.70
CA TYR A 68 25.57 -11.96 62.78
C TYR A 68 24.93 -12.49 64.06
N GLU A 69 24.37 -11.60 64.87
CA GLU A 69 23.59 -11.94 66.07
C GLU A 69 22.13 -11.54 65.84
N LEU A 70 21.49 -12.22 64.87
CA LEU A 70 20.08 -12.05 64.57
C LEU A 70 19.26 -12.92 65.53
N CYS A 71 18.63 -12.29 66.52
CA CYS A 71 17.79 -12.98 67.50
C CYS A 71 16.47 -13.45 66.88
N GLU A 72 15.84 -12.62 66.05
CA GLU A 72 14.54 -12.87 65.44
C GLU A 72 14.42 -12.10 64.11
N LEU A 73 13.58 -12.58 63.19
CA LEU A 73 13.21 -11.90 61.96
C LEU A 73 11.75 -12.22 61.62
N GLU A 74 10.87 -11.26 61.83
CA GLU A 74 9.46 -11.37 61.46
C GLU A 74 9.23 -10.84 60.04
N VAL A 75 8.45 -11.56 59.23
CA VAL A 75 8.04 -11.13 57.89
C VAL A 75 6.52 -11.06 57.82
N TYR A 76 6.00 -9.84 57.90
CA TYR A 76 4.56 -9.56 57.91
C TYR A 76 4.00 -9.52 56.48
N GLY A 77 2.88 -10.20 56.25
CA GLY A 77 2.20 -10.24 54.96
C GLY A 77 1.00 -11.19 54.93
N CYS A 78 0.25 -11.19 53.83
CA CYS A 78 -0.95 -12.01 53.70
C CYS A 78 -0.65 -13.45 53.26
N SER A 79 -1.16 -14.42 54.02
CA SER A 79 -1.08 -15.85 53.67
C SER A 79 -1.89 -16.21 52.42
N ASN A 80 -2.97 -15.45 52.14
CA ASN A 80 -3.78 -15.59 50.94
C ASN A 80 -3.17 -14.75 49.80
N VAL A 81 -2.73 -15.41 48.73
CA VAL A 81 -2.18 -14.75 47.55
C VAL A 81 -3.24 -13.89 46.87
N GLY A 82 -2.90 -12.64 46.54
CA GLY A 82 -3.79 -11.71 45.85
C GLY A 82 -4.81 -11.01 46.76
N TYR A 83 -4.52 -10.92 48.06
CA TYR A 83 -5.25 -10.10 49.03
C TYR A 83 -4.31 -9.14 49.77
N TYR A 84 -4.87 -8.03 50.25
CA TYR A 84 -4.17 -6.96 50.98
C TYR A 84 -5.06 -6.35 52.08
N GLY A 85 -4.51 -5.38 52.80
CA GLY A 85 -5.14 -4.73 53.95
C GLY A 85 -4.83 -5.46 55.26
N PRO A 86 -5.14 -4.83 56.42
CA PRO A 86 -4.74 -5.34 57.74
C PRO A 86 -5.26 -6.76 58.03
N ASP A 87 -6.50 -7.05 57.62
CA ASP A 87 -7.15 -8.35 57.81
C ASP A 87 -7.06 -9.26 56.56
N CYS A 88 -6.17 -8.95 55.60
CA CYS A 88 -5.93 -9.74 54.38
C CYS A 88 -7.20 -10.13 53.60
N SER A 89 -8.19 -9.24 53.62
CA SER A 89 -9.56 -9.51 53.16
C SER A 89 -9.97 -8.67 51.94
N VAL A 90 -9.15 -7.70 51.51
CA VAL A 90 -9.42 -6.91 50.29
C VAL A 90 -8.68 -7.57 49.12
N PRO A 91 -9.35 -7.97 48.02
CA PRO A 91 -8.67 -8.58 46.88
C PRO A 91 -7.85 -7.54 46.09
N CYS A 92 -6.65 -7.92 45.64
CA CYS A 92 -5.84 -7.10 44.75
C CYS A 92 -6.58 -6.79 43.42
N PRO A 93 -6.35 -5.62 42.81
CA PRO A 93 -6.93 -5.24 41.52
C PRO A 93 -6.76 -6.32 40.44
N THR A 94 -7.79 -6.52 39.61
CA THR A 94 -7.86 -7.62 38.63
C THR A 94 -6.73 -7.64 37.61
N ASN A 95 -6.18 -6.46 37.33
CA ASN A 95 -5.20 -6.21 36.27
C ASN A 95 -3.77 -6.08 36.81
N CYS A 96 -3.55 -6.26 38.12
CA CYS A 96 -2.20 -6.47 38.64
C CYS A 96 -1.60 -7.74 38.00
N GLN A 97 -0.34 -7.69 37.63
CA GLN A 97 0.41 -8.87 37.20
C GLN A 97 0.36 -9.96 38.29
N ASP A 98 0.05 -11.19 37.89
CA ASP A 98 -0.20 -12.34 38.77
C ASP A 98 -1.25 -12.10 39.89
N ARG A 99 -2.10 -11.07 39.76
CA ARG A 99 -2.96 -10.51 40.83
C ARG A 99 -2.19 -10.09 42.09
N ARG A 100 -0.92 -9.64 41.96
CA ARG A 100 -0.06 -9.25 43.08
C ARG A 100 -0.04 -7.75 43.32
N CYS A 101 -0.32 -7.35 44.55
CA CYS A 101 -0.26 -5.98 45.03
C CYS A 101 0.48 -5.87 46.37
N ASP A 102 0.97 -4.67 46.70
CA ASP A 102 1.55 -4.33 47.99
C ASP A 102 0.51 -4.52 49.11
N VAL A 103 0.92 -5.17 50.20
CA VAL A 103 0.02 -5.64 51.25
C VAL A 103 -0.63 -4.49 52.06
N ASN A 104 -0.01 -3.32 52.10
CA ASN A 104 -0.47 -2.18 52.89
C ASN A 104 -1.35 -1.22 52.06
N THR A 105 -0.97 -1.00 50.80
CA THR A 105 -1.56 0.03 49.93
C THR A 105 -2.50 -0.52 48.86
N GLY A 106 -2.39 -1.81 48.51
CA GLY A 106 -3.13 -2.40 47.39
C GLY A 106 -2.59 -2.00 46.01
N HIS A 107 -1.45 -1.31 45.95
CA HIS A 107 -0.82 -0.92 44.69
C HIS A 107 -0.20 -2.14 43.98
N CYS A 108 -0.49 -2.33 42.70
CA CYS A 108 0.08 -3.42 41.91
C CYS A 108 1.59 -3.28 41.76
N LEU A 109 2.33 -4.39 41.89
CA LEU A 109 3.79 -4.40 41.66
C LEU A 109 4.16 -4.37 40.16
N GLY A 110 3.18 -4.57 39.29
CA GLY A 110 3.24 -4.47 37.83
C GLY A 110 1.83 -4.66 37.25
N CYS A 111 1.61 -4.23 36.01
CA CYS A 111 0.33 -4.38 35.32
C CYS A 111 0.39 -5.44 34.22
N VAL A 112 -0.72 -6.13 33.98
CA VAL A 112 -0.89 -6.93 32.76
C VAL A 112 -0.89 -6.01 31.52
N PRO A 113 -0.44 -6.48 30.34
CA PRO A 113 -0.31 -5.63 29.15
C PRO A 113 -1.62 -4.92 28.77
N GLY A 114 -1.52 -3.64 28.43
CA GLY A 114 -2.65 -2.78 28.10
C GLY A 114 -3.25 -2.00 29.27
N TYR A 115 -2.65 -2.08 30.46
CA TYR A 115 -3.08 -1.34 31.66
C TYR A 115 -1.90 -0.65 32.35
N GLN A 116 -2.22 0.43 33.08
CA GLN A 116 -1.27 1.28 33.79
C GLN A 116 -1.89 1.90 35.08
N GLY A 117 -1.09 2.70 35.78
CA GLY A 117 -1.43 3.33 37.05
C GLY A 117 -1.25 2.39 38.25
N LEU A 118 -1.20 2.97 39.46
CA LEU A 118 -0.85 2.27 40.70
C LEU A 118 -1.75 1.05 41.02
N THR A 119 -2.96 0.98 40.47
CA THR A 119 -3.90 -0.14 40.65
C THR A 119 -4.28 -0.84 39.35
N CYS A 120 -3.57 -0.56 38.24
CA CYS A 120 -3.81 -1.14 36.91
C CYS A 120 -5.26 -1.00 36.37
N ASN A 121 -6.02 -0.07 36.93
CA ASN A 121 -7.41 0.21 36.54
C ASN A 121 -7.51 1.21 35.37
N GLN A 122 -6.40 1.85 34.99
CA GLN A 122 -6.34 2.70 33.80
C GLN A 122 -5.95 1.82 32.60
N VAL A 123 -6.74 1.88 31.53
CA VAL A 123 -6.33 1.39 30.21
C VAL A 123 -5.21 2.30 29.66
N CYS A 124 -4.36 1.79 28.76
CA CYS A 124 -3.40 2.65 28.07
C CYS A 124 -4.05 3.85 27.38
N GLU A 125 -3.32 4.97 27.36
CA GLU A 125 -3.77 6.21 26.72
C GLU A 125 -3.89 6.05 25.21
N THR A 126 -4.65 6.95 24.58
CA THR A 126 -4.78 6.99 23.12
C THR A 126 -3.41 7.08 22.45
N GLN A 127 -3.12 6.12 21.57
CA GLN A 127 -1.83 5.92 20.87
C GLN A 127 -0.76 5.08 21.63
N THR A 128 -1.05 4.48 22.79
CA THR A 128 -0.13 3.51 23.43
C THR A 128 -0.77 2.16 23.76
N TYR A 129 0.07 1.12 23.87
CA TYR A 129 -0.34 -0.26 24.14
C TYR A 129 0.76 -1.08 24.86
N GLY A 130 0.42 -2.30 25.27
CA GLY A 130 1.36 -3.32 25.72
C GLY A 130 1.81 -3.19 27.18
N PRO A 131 2.92 -3.83 27.58
CA PRO A 131 3.43 -3.79 28.95
C PRO A 131 3.76 -2.36 29.37
N GLY A 132 3.16 -1.90 30.48
CA GLY A 132 3.34 -0.55 31.02
C GLY A 132 2.98 0.58 30.04
N CYS A 133 2.19 0.30 29.00
CA CYS A 133 1.83 1.25 27.94
C CYS A 133 3.04 1.89 27.21
N LEU A 134 4.16 1.16 27.14
CA LEU A 134 5.42 1.67 26.58
C LEU A 134 5.54 1.54 25.04
N LEU A 135 4.57 0.93 24.36
CA LEU A 135 4.59 0.73 22.90
C LEU A 135 3.63 1.70 22.20
N SER A 136 4.12 2.49 21.26
CA SER A 136 3.26 3.38 20.45
C SER A 136 2.48 2.62 19.39
N CYS A 137 1.21 2.98 19.16
CA CYS A 137 0.39 2.49 18.05
C CYS A 137 1.01 2.82 16.67
N GLY A 138 0.67 2.04 15.64
CA GLY A 138 0.91 2.45 14.25
C GLY A 138 -0.22 3.33 13.70
N ASN A 139 -0.23 3.53 12.38
CA ASN A 139 -1.07 4.53 11.72
C ASN A 139 -2.47 3.98 11.37
N CYS A 140 -3.28 3.70 12.40
CA CYS A 140 -4.64 3.15 12.28
C CYS A 140 -5.64 4.08 11.57
N THR A 141 -6.59 3.50 10.84
CA THR A 141 -7.69 4.25 10.20
C THR A 141 -8.55 5.04 11.19
N ASN A 142 -9.13 6.15 10.73
CA ASN A 142 -10.01 7.06 11.48
C ASN A 142 -9.39 7.76 12.70
N ARG A 143 -8.09 7.57 12.98
CA ARG A 143 -7.41 7.99 14.23
C ARG A 143 -7.92 7.29 15.49
N GLU A 144 -8.62 6.17 15.33
CA GLU A 144 -9.02 5.33 16.45
C GLU A 144 -7.77 4.76 17.15
N PRO A 145 -7.75 4.66 18.49
CA PRO A 145 -6.63 4.08 19.20
C PRO A 145 -6.48 2.59 18.86
N CYS A 146 -5.24 2.13 18.70
CA CYS A 146 -4.99 0.70 18.52
C CYS A 146 -5.35 -0.08 19.78
N HIS A 147 -5.59 -1.39 19.62
CA HIS A 147 -6.04 -2.26 20.70
C HIS A 147 -4.99 -2.36 21.82
N HIS A 148 -5.30 -1.74 22.97
CA HIS A 148 -4.39 -1.46 24.09
C HIS A 148 -3.53 -2.64 24.58
N VAL A 149 -3.94 -3.89 24.42
CA VAL A 149 -3.14 -5.06 24.84
C VAL A 149 -2.00 -5.39 23.86
N ASN A 150 -2.23 -5.26 22.55
CA ASN A 150 -1.41 -5.90 21.51
C ASN A 150 -1.09 -5.02 20.27
N GLY A 151 -1.66 -3.81 20.18
CA GLY A 151 -1.32 -2.84 19.16
C GLY A 151 -2.10 -2.91 17.86
N MET A 152 -3.09 -3.80 17.74
CA MET A 152 -3.79 -4.01 16.47
C MET A 152 -4.79 -2.89 16.13
N CYS A 153 -4.88 -2.52 14.86
CA CYS A 153 -5.84 -1.53 14.36
C CYS A 153 -7.14 -2.21 13.87
N LEU A 154 -8.25 -2.01 14.59
CA LEU A 154 -9.53 -2.70 14.34
C LEU A 154 -10.13 -2.43 12.94
N TYR A 155 -9.88 -1.25 12.37
CA TYR A 155 -10.48 -0.78 11.13
C TYR A 155 -9.49 -0.70 9.95
N GLY A 156 -8.34 -1.39 10.07
CA GLY A 156 -7.26 -1.32 9.09
C GLY A 156 -6.34 -0.10 9.28
N CYS A 157 -5.54 0.15 8.26
CA CYS A 157 -4.44 1.09 8.23
C CYS A 157 -4.75 2.32 7.36
N ASN A 158 -4.17 3.47 7.66
CA ASN A 158 -4.21 4.61 6.74
C ASN A 158 -3.38 4.35 5.47
N GLU A 159 -3.44 5.28 4.53
CA GLU A 159 -2.77 5.14 3.23
C GLU A 159 -1.24 4.99 3.41
N GLY A 160 -0.62 4.09 2.63
CA GLY A 160 0.82 3.87 2.64
C GLY A 160 1.34 2.89 3.70
N VAL A 161 0.50 2.35 4.57
CA VAL A 161 0.89 1.32 5.57
C VAL A 161 -0.05 0.11 5.56
N GLN A 162 0.45 -1.01 6.08
CA GLN A 162 -0.22 -2.30 6.20
C GLN A 162 0.26 -3.05 7.47
N GLY A 163 -0.24 -4.27 7.65
CA GLY A 163 0.04 -5.12 8.81
C GLY A 163 -0.95 -4.86 9.95
N GLY A 164 -1.14 -5.85 10.84
CA GLY A 164 -2.19 -5.78 11.86
C GLY A 164 -2.07 -4.59 12.83
N ASP A 165 -0.86 -4.04 13.02
CA ASP A 165 -0.58 -2.87 13.85
C ASP A 165 -0.30 -1.58 13.04
N CYS A 166 -0.38 -1.65 11.71
CA CYS A 166 -0.18 -0.53 10.77
C CYS A 166 1.16 0.18 10.90
N LYS A 167 2.24 -0.58 11.18
CA LYS A 167 3.63 -0.08 11.21
C LYS A 167 4.47 -0.47 10.00
N ILE A 168 4.00 -1.39 9.16
CA ILE A 168 4.73 -1.86 7.98
C ILE A 168 4.41 -0.94 6.80
N GLU A 169 5.42 -0.39 6.15
CA GLU A 169 5.23 0.44 4.96
C GLU A 169 4.81 -0.41 3.74
N CYS A 170 4.06 0.16 2.79
CA CYS A 170 3.79 -0.53 1.53
C CYS A 170 5.10 -0.86 0.79
N PRO A 171 5.38 -2.13 0.44
CA PRO A 171 6.50 -2.47 -0.42
C PRO A 171 6.33 -1.89 -1.83
N PRO A 172 7.43 -1.72 -2.59
CA PRO A 172 7.37 -1.21 -3.96
C PRO A 172 6.45 -2.06 -4.84
N GLY A 173 5.53 -1.39 -5.53
CA GLY A 173 4.54 -2.02 -6.40
C GLY A 173 3.10 -1.94 -5.87
N ILE A 174 2.89 -1.58 -4.59
CA ILE A 174 1.55 -1.39 -4.01
C ILE A 174 1.42 -0.08 -3.22
N TYR A 175 0.21 0.45 -3.11
CA TYR A 175 -0.10 1.76 -2.54
C TYR A 175 -1.51 1.85 -1.93
N GLY A 176 -1.77 2.98 -1.28
CA GLY A 176 -3.07 3.37 -0.73
C GLY A 176 -3.38 2.69 0.59
N ARG A 177 -4.67 2.65 0.94
CA ARG A 177 -5.16 2.07 2.19
C ARG A 177 -4.88 0.57 2.26
N ASP A 178 -4.37 0.09 3.40
CA ASP A 178 -3.95 -1.31 3.62
C ASP A 178 -3.05 -1.89 2.51
N CYS A 179 -2.40 -1.01 1.72
CA CYS A 179 -1.62 -1.31 0.53
C CYS A 179 -2.35 -2.16 -0.54
N VAL A 180 -3.69 -2.08 -0.66
CA VAL A 180 -4.45 -3.00 -1.54
C VAL A 180 -4.40 -2.69 -3.05
N TYR A 181 -3.86 -1.53 -3.46
CA TYR A 181 -3.83 -1.11 -4.86
C TYR A 181 -2.44 -1.31 -5.48
N ASN A 182 -2.36 -2.00 -6.61
CA ASN A 182 -1.10 -2.16 -7.37
C ASN A 182 -0.74 -0.88 -8.12
N CYS A 183 0.54 -0.51 -8.21
CA CYS A 183 1.03 0.53 -9.13
C CYS A 183 0.68 0.18 -10.59
N SER A 184 0.44 1.17 -11.44
CA SER A 184 0.22 0.93 -12.88
C SER A 184 1.49 0.37 -13.54
N GLU A 185 1.34 -0.69 -14.34
CA GLU A 185 2.41 -1.21 -15.20
C GLU A 185 2.91 -0.16 -16.22
N ASN A 186 2.12 0.90 -16.46
CA ASN A 186 2.44 2.00 -17.36
C ASN A 186 3.19 3.15 -16.69
N CYS A 187 3.53 3.05 -15.39
CA CYS A 187 4.56 3.90 -14.80
C CYS A 187 5.88 3.77 -15.59
N ASN A 188 6.57 4.90 -15.82
CA ASN A 188 7.86 4.94 -16.53
C ASN A 188 8.91 4.04 -15.84
N LYS A 189 8.94 4.06 -14.50
CA LYS A 189 9.63 3.07 -13.67
C LYS A 189 8.66 1.97 -13.23
N THR A 190 8.93 0.72 -13.61
CA THR A 190 8.15 -0.45 -13.17
C THR A 190 8.08 -0.55 -11.64
N ASN A 191 6.88 -0.79 -11.10
CA ASN A 191 6.61 -0.95 -9.66
C ASN A 191 7.09 0.19 -8.74
N ARG A 192 7.31 1.40 -9.29
CA ARG A 192 7.68 2.58 -8.51
C ARG A 192 6.62 3.67 -8.65
N CYS A 193 5.65 3.62 -7.74
CA CYS A 193 4.68 4.67 -7.51
C CYS A 193 4.67 5.09 -6.03
N ASN A 194 4.13 6.27 -5.75
CA ASN A 194 4.00 6.81 -4.41
C ASN A 194 3.04 5.94 -3.57
N ARG A 195 3.54 5.32 -2.50
CA ARG A 195 2.77 4.45 -1.58
C ARG A 195 1.50 5.07 -1.00
N PHE A 196 1.37 6.40 -0.95
CA PHE A 196 0.17 7.08 -0.48
C PHE A 196 -0.85 7.31 -1.61
N THR A 197 -0.40 7.80 -2.78
CA THR A 197 -1.27 8.34 -3.84
C THR A 197 -1.36 7.51 -5.11
N GLY A 198 -0.47 6.54 -5.31
CA GLY A 198 -0.35 5.76 -6.55
C GLY A 198 0.36 6.49 -7.70
N GLU A 199 0.88 7.70 -7.46
CA GLU A 199 1.53 8.52 -8.49
C GLU A 199 2.86 7.91 -8.97
N CYS A 200 3.01 7.74 -10.28
CA CYS A 200 4.16 7.06 -10.89
C CYS A 200 5.46 7.89 -10.81
N GLU A 201 6.54 7.31 -10.27
CA GLU A 201 7.84 7.96 -10.24
C GLU A 201 8.39 8.19 -11.66
N GLY A 202 8.52 9.46 -12.05
CA GLY A 202 9.00 9.81 -13.39
C GLY A 202 7.94 9.74 -14.49
N GLY A 203 6.65 9.76 -14.11
CA GLY A 203 5.52 9.86 -15.04
C GLY A 203 5.18 8.55 -15.76
N CYS A 204 4.57 8.68 -16.94
CA CYS A 204 4.02 7.56 -17.70
C CYS A 204 4.91 7.12 -18.87
N LYS A 205 4.77 5.85 -19.27
CA LYS A 205 5.23 5.36 -20.57
C LYS A 205 4.46 6.06 -21.72
N PRO A 206 5.05 6.18 -22.93
CA PRO A 206 4.38 6.79 -24.08
C PRO A 206 3.00 6.18 -24.35
N GLY A 207 2.01 7.03 -24.68
CA GLY A 207 0.63 6.59 -24.92
C GLY A 207 -0.22 6.45 -23.66
N TRP A 208 0.25 6.91 -22.49
CA TRP A 208 -0.49 6.93 -21.22
C TRP A 208 -0.41 8.30 -20.53
N THR A 209 -1.39 8.62 -19.70
CA THR A 209 -1.53 9.91 -19.02
C THR A 209 -2.23 9.78 -17.66
N GLY A 210 -2.35 10.91 -16.94
CA GLY A 210 -2.72 10.98 -15.52
C GLY A 210 -1.57 10.62 -14.58
N THR A 211 -1.62 11.06 -13.31
CA THR A 211 -0.56 10.82 -12.30
C THR A 211 -0.31 9.33 -12.04
N THR A 212 -1.36 8.51 -12.10
CA THR A 212 -1.34 7.06 -11.89
C THR A 212 -1.19 6.25 -13.18
N CYS A 213 -1.10 6.89 -14.35
CA CYS A 213 -0.89 6.25 -15.65
C CYS A 213 -1.87 5.11 -16.01
N TYR A 214 -3.15 5.20 -15.58
CA TYR A 214 -4.22 4.30 -16.02
C TYR A 214 -5.01 4.82 -17.22
N GLN A 215 -4.89 6.11 -17.56
CA GLN A 215 -5.60 6.69 -18.69
C GLN A 215 -4.77 6.47 -19.95
N LYS A 216 -5.27 5.65 -20.88
CA LYS A 216 -4.65 5.55 -22.21
C LYS A 216 -4.82 6.88 -22.94
N GLN A 217 -3.74 7.38 -23.52
CA GLN A 217 -3.74 8.63 -24.25
C GLN A 217 -4.43 8.43 -25.59
N THR A 218 -5.73 8.74 -25.65
CA THR A 218 -6.48 8.81 -26.91
C THR A 218 -5.89 9.94 -27.75
N GLN A 219 -5.02 9.60 -28.70
CA GLN A 219 -4.63 10.55 -29.73
C GLN A 219 -5.90 11.00 -30.45
N PRO A 220 -6.10 12.31 -30.68
CA PRO A 220 -7.00 12.76 -31.73
C PRO A 220 -6.60 12.05 -33.03
N PRO A 221 -7.55 11.63 -33.89
CA PRO A 221 -7.20 11.17 -35.23
C PRO A 221 -6.40 12.29 -35.91
N LEU A 222 -5.23 11.94 -36.46
CA LEU A 222 -4.14 12.86 -36.84
C LEU A 222 -4.68 14.13 -37.53
N SER A 223 -4.86 15.20 -36.76
CA SER A 223 -5.57 16.40 -37.21
C SER A 223 -4.65 17.21 -38.10
N CYS A 224 -4.88 17.15 -39.41
CA CYS A 224 -4.13 17.87 -40.45
C CYS A 224 -4.36 19.40 -40.45
N ASP A 225 -4.58 19.99 -39.27
CA ASP A 225 -4.76 21.43 -39.04
C ASP A 225 -3.45 22.20 -39.14
N ASN A 226 -2.89 22.18 -40.35
CA ASN A 226 -2.07 23.26 -40.89
C ASN A 226 -2.43 23.39 -42.37
N ASN A 227 -3.53 24.12 -42.60
CA ASN A 227 -4.38 24.05 -43.78
C ASN A 227 -3.79 24.62 -45.08
N ASN A 228 -2.45 24.73 -45.16
CA ASN A 228 -1.73 25.07 -46.38
C ASN A 228 -1.31 23.81 -47.15
N LEU A 229 -0.71 22.79 -46.52
CA LEU A 229 -0.06 21.70 -47.29
C LEU A 229 -1.06 20.79 -48.02
N CYS A 230 -2.16 20.39 -47.37
CA CYS A 230 -3.23 19.62 -48.03
C CYS A 230 -3.95 20.44 -49.10
N VAL A 231 -4.25 21.72 -48.83
CA VAL A 231 -4.90 22.62 -49.80
C VAL A 231 -4.00 22.86 -51.02
N ILE A 232 -2.70 23.09 -50.83
CA ILE A 232 -1.72 23.20 -51.92
C ILE A 232 -1.65 21.90 -52.73
N SER A 233 -1.69 20.72 -52.10
CA SER A 233 -1.72 19.44 -52.83
C SER A 233 -2.98 19.27 -53.69
N ILE A 234 -4.16 19.64 -53.16
CA ILE A 234 -5.43 19.60 -53.90
C ILE A 234 -5.43 20.63 -55.04
N VAL A 235 -4.98 21.87 -54.78
CA VAL A 235 -4.91 22.93 -55.80
C VAL A 235 -3.91 22.56 -56.90
N LEU A 236 -2.72 22.05 -56.57
CA LEU A 236 -1.73 21.61 -57.57
C LEU A 236 -2.26 20.47 -58.43
N SER A 237 -2.91 19.46 -57.84
CA SER A 237 -3.48 18.34 -58.61
C SER A 237 -4.62 18.79 -59.52
N VAL A 238 -5.52 19.68 -59.06
CA VAL A 238 -6.55 20.31 -59.91
C VAL A 238 -5.93 21.15 -61.03
N VAL A 239 -4.91 21.96 -60.75
CA VAL A 239 -4.19 22.76 -61.77
C VAL A 239 -3.49 21.87 -62.79
N ILE A 240 -2.89 20.74 -62.39
CA ILE A 240 -2.29 19.75 -63.31
C ILE A 240 -3.37 19.11 -64.19
N VAL A 241 -4.53 18.74 -63.65
CA VAL A 241 -5.64 18.19 -64.44
C VAL A 241 -6.21 19.23 -65.41
N LEU A 242 -6.38 20.49 -64.98
CA LEU A 242 -6.89 21.56 -65.85
C LEU A 242 -5.89 21.96 -66.94
N THR A 243 -4.61 22.13 -66.61
CA THR A 243 -3.57 22.42 -67.62
C THR A 243 -3.37 21.24 -68.56
N GLY A 244 -3.36 20.01 -68.07
CA GLY A 244 -3.36 18.80 -68.90
C GLY A 244 -4.58 18.71 -69.83
N SER A 245 -5.77 19.06 -69.33
CA SER A 245 -7.01 19.10 -70.13
C SER A 245 -6.98 20.21 -71.19
N VAL A 246 -6.44 21.39 -70.87
CA VAL A 246 -6.28 22.50 -71.83
C VAL A 246 -5.21 22.16 -72.88
N ILE A 247 -4.08 21.55 -72.49
CA ILE A 247 -3.06 21.06 -73.43
C ILE A 247 -3.64 19.97 -74.34
N ASN A 248 -4.40 19.03 -73.79
CA ASN A 248 -5.07 17.98 -74.57
C ASN A 248 -6.13 18.59 -75.50
N TYR A 249 -6.94 19.56 -75.05
CA TYR A 249 -7.88 20.29 -75.90
C TYR A 249 -7.20 21.11 -77.01
N ILE A 250 -6.06 21.76 -76.74
CA ILE A 250 -5.26 22.45 -77.75
C ILE A 250 -4.67 21.45 -78.74
N TYR A 251 -4.17 20.31 -78.26
CA TYR A 251 -3.64 19.23 -79.11
C TYR A 251 -4.75 18.61 -79.97
N TRP A 252 -5.93 18.39 -79.40
CA TRP A 252 -7.14 17.90 -80.08
C TRP A 252 -7.63 18.91 -81.13
N LYS A 253 -7.67 20.21 -80.81
CA LYS A 253 -8.00 21.29 -81.74
C LYS A 253 -6.97 21.42 -82.88
N LYS A 254 -5.68 21.19 -82.60
CA LYS A 254 -4.62 21.17 -83.61
C LYS A 254 -4.69 19.89 -84.47
N LYS A 255 -5.08 18.75 -83.88
CA LYS A 255 -5.28 17.47 -84.57
C LYS A 255 -6.54 17.44 -85.43
N SER A 256 -7.65 18.04 -84.99
CA SER A 256 -8.87 18.17 -85.79
C SER A 256 -8.68 19.17 -86.95
N ALA A 257 -7.90 20.23 -86.76
CA ALA A 257 -7.43 21.08 -87.85
C ALA A 257 -6.60 20.28 -88.88
N ALA A 258 -5.66 19.43 -88.44
CA ALA A 258 -4.88 18.57 -89.33
C ALA A 258 -5.76 17.53 -90.07
N GLN A 259 -6.74 16.92 -89.41
CA GLN A 259 -7.70 16.01 -90.05
C GLN A 259 -8.62 16.72 -91.06
N THR A 260 -8.89 18.01 -90.86
CA THR A 260 -9.65 18.84 -91.81
C THR A 260 -8.84 19.13 -93.09
N TYR A 261 -7.50 19.19 -93.00
CA TYR A 261 -6.62 19.31 -94.16
C TYR A 261 -6.58 18.02 -95.00
N GLN A 262 -6.36 16.85 -94.36
CA GLN A 262 -6.34 15.58 -95.09
C GLN A 262 -7.69 15.21 -95.73
N LYS A 263 -8.84 15.56 -95.12
CA LYS A 263 -10.13 15.26 -95.74
C LYS A 263 -10.37 15.98 -97.07
N ARG A 264 -9.88 17.21 -97.26
CA ARG A 264 -10.08 17.94 -98.53
C ARG A 264 -9.30 17.34 -99.70
N HIS A 265 -8.07 16.85 -99.47
CA HIS A 265 -7.27 16.22 -100.53
C HIS A 265 -7.63 14.76 -100.82
N ALA A 266 -8.50 14.14 -100.02
CA ALA A 266 -9.04 12.80 -100.29
C ALA A 266 -10.31 12.81 -101.17
N GLU A 267 -10.89 14.00 -101.44
CA GLU A 267 -12.21 14.14 -102.07
C GLU A 267 -12.14 14.65 -103.53
N GLU A 268 -10.94 14.90 -104.05
CA GLU A 268 -10.66 15.24 -105.47
C GLU A 268 -10.08 14.08 -106.29
N SER A 269 -9.80 12.92 -105.68
CA SER A 269 -9.09 11.79 -106.33
C SER A 269 -9.88 10.48 -106.44
N PHE A 270 -11.12 10.43 -105.93
CA PHE A 270 -12.00 9.24 -106.00
C PHE A 270 -13.15 9.41 -107.01
N THR A 271 -13.37 10.62 -107.52
CA THR A 271 -14.58 11.03 -108.28
C THR A 271 -14.56 10.61 -109.76
N GLU A 272 -13.59 9.80 -110.18
CA GLU A 272 -13.42 9.35 -111.57
C GLU A 272 -13.42 7.82 -111.75
N SER A 273 -13.30 7.03 -110.66
CA SER A 273 -13.10 5.58 -110.73
C SER A 273 -14.37 4.72 -110.49
N VAL A 274 -15.46 5.30 -109.96
CA VAL A 274 -16.67 4.54 -109.55
C VAL A 274 -17.90 4.90 -110.38
N LYS A 275 -17.74 4.92 -111.72
CA LYS A 275 -18.86 5.07 -112.69
C LYS A 275 -19.14 3.79 -113.49
N GLN A 276 -18.70 2.63 -113.00
CA GLN A 276 -19.00 1.31 -113.58
C GLN A 276 -19.47 0.35 -112.50
N ARG A 277 -20.45 -0.51 -112.87
CA ARG A 277 -21.09 -1.56 -112.04
C ARG A 277 -21.97 -0.95 -110.93
N GLN A 278 -23.31 -0.99 -110.98
CA GLN A 278 -24.27 -2.05 -111.38
C GLN A 278 -24.03 -3.35 -110.59
N THR A 279 -25.02 -3.99 -109.95
CA THR A 279 -26.48 -3.75 -109.91
C THR A 279 -27.10 -4.49 -108.69
N ASN A 280 -28.44 -4.44 -108.55
CA ASN A 280 -29.29 -5.31 -107.71
C ASN A 280 -29.53 -4.90 -106.23
N ASN A 281 -30.59 -4.11 -106.07
CA ASN A 281 -31.59 -4.17 -104.98
C ASN A 281 -32.37 -5.53 -105.05
N PRO A 282 -33.36 -5.93 -104.19
CA PRO A 282 -34.36 -5.08 -103.50
C PRO A 282 -34.95 -5.56 -102.13
N VAL A 283 -35.93 -4.79 -101.60
CA VAL A 283 -36.96 -5.09 -100.55
C VAL A 283 -36.46 -5.32 -99.09
N VAL A 284 -36.89 -4.69 -97.97
CA VAL A 284 -37.95 -3.73 -97.51
C VAL A 284 -39.05 -4.34 -96.60
N THR A 285 -39.29 -3.71 -95.41
CA THR A 285 -40.43 -3.90 -94.43
C THR A 285 -40.55 -5.25 -93.68
N CYS A 286 -41.18 -5.39 -92.48
CA CYS A 286 -41.75 -4.43 -91.50
C CYS A 286 -41.78 -4.96 -90.04
N GLU A 287 -41.89 -4.02 -89.09
CA GLU A 287 -42.63 -3.97 -87.79
C GLU A 287 -42.95 -5.17 -86.85
N HIS A 288 -42.94 -4.80 -85.54
CA HIS A 288 -43.86 -5.17 -84.43
C HIS A 288 -43.58 -6.32 -83.43
N TYR A 289 -44.28 -6.16 -82.28
CA TYR A 289 -44.38 -6.94 -81.03
C TYR A 289 -44.99 -8.35 -81.26
N THR A 290 -44.96 -9.40 -80.41
CA THR A 290 -44.53 -9.65 -78.99
C THR A 290 -44.29 -11.20 -78.80
N GLU A 291 -44.26 -11.94 -77.67
CA GLU A 291 -44.53 -11.77 -76.20
C GLU A 291 -43.83 -12.89 -75.34
N LEU A 292 -44.24 -13.05 -74.05
CA LEU A 292 -44.37 -14.25 -73.17
C LEU A 292 -43.70 -15.62 -73.53
N GLN A 293 -43.26 -16.50 -72.60
CA GLN A 293 -43.11 -16.55 -71.11
C GLN A 293 -42.39 -17.87 -70.70
N GLU A 294 -42.20 -18.14 -69.40
CA GLU A 294 -42.05 -19.47 -68.72
C GLU A 294 -40.66 -20.18 -68.74
N VAL A 295 -40.26 -21.01 -67.77
CA VAL A 295 -40.70 -21.31 -66.37
C VAL A 295 -39.52 -21.95 -65.59
N GLY A 296 -39.48 -21.88 -64.24
CA GLY A 296 -38.65 -22.79 -63.43
C GLY A 296 -38.29 -22.33 -61.99
N LYS A 297 -38.79 -23.04 -60.97
CA LYS A 297 -38.35 -23.02 -59.54
C LYS A 297 -38.13 -24.51 -59.10
N PRO A 298 -37.91 -24.89 -57.82
CA PRO A 298 -37.57 -24.17 -56.57
C PRO A 298 -36.38 -24.82 -55.79
N ASN A 299 -36.22 -24.46 -54.49
CA ASN A 299 -35.74 -25.27 -53.32
C ASN A 299 -34.56 -24.65 -52.53
N THR A 300 -34.44 -24.75 -51.19
CA THR A 300 -35.42 -24.82 -50.06
C THR A 300 -34.73 -24.36 -48.75
N TYR A 301 -35.43 -24.36 -47.61
CA TYR A 301 -34.91 -24.12 -46.25
C TYR A 301 -34.50 -25.45 -45.55
N GLU A 302 -34.20 -25.41 -44.24
CA GLU A 302 -33.92 -26.56 -43.32
C GLU A 302 -32.48 -27.16 -43.43
N ASP A 303 -31.79 -27.63 -42.37
CA ASP A 303 -32.16 -27.64 -40.94
C ASP A 303 -30.99 -27.64 -39.91
N LEU A 304 -31.40 -27.48 -38.64
CA LEU A 304 -30.78 -27.80 -37.34
C LEU A 304 -29.44 -28.55 -37.24
N HIS A 305 -28.62 -28.10 -36.29
CA HIS A 305 -27.82 -28.98 -35.41
C HIS A 305 -27.88 -28.49 -33.96
N ALA A 306 -28.13 -29.41 -33.02
CA ALA A 306 -28.06 -29.19 -31.58
C ALA A 306 -27.20 -30.27 -30.93
N TYR A 307 -26.49 -29.94 -29.84
CA TYR A 307 -26.26 -30.79 -28.66
C TYR A 307 -25.36 -30.05 -27.67
N SER A 308 -25.85 -29.84 -26.44
CA SER A 308 -25.04 -29.47 -25.28
C SER A 308 -25.66 -30.08 -24.02
N THR A 309 -25.02 -31.12 -23.51
CA THR A 309 -25.14 -31.60 -22.12
C THR A 309 -24.21 -30.82 -21.22
#